data_AF-A0AA93HNC3-F1
#
_entry.id   AF-A0AA93HNC3-F1
#
_cell.length_a   1.000
_cell.length_b   1.000
_cell.length_c   1.000
_cell.angle_alpha   90.00
_cell.angle_beta   90.00
_cell.angle_gamma   90.00
#
_symmetry.space_group_name_H-M   'P 1'
#
loop_
_entity.id
_entity.type
_entity.pdbx_description
1 polymer ?
#
loop_
_entity_poly.entity_id
_entity_poly.type
_entity_poly.pdbx_seq_one_letter_code
_entity_poly.pdbx_strand_id
1 'polypeptide(L)' 'MESTMQREDDLQYYYKRAETELERAQSAVDPAAVKAHYLLAGYYLDRVYNRELPAGHGR' A
#
# COMPACT_ATOMS: atom_id res chain seq x y z
N MET A 1 -19.80 16.63 -4.31
CA MET A 1 -19.37 16.21 -2.96
C MET A 1 -19.06 14.70 -2.89
N GLU A 2 -19.50 13.88 -3.85
CA GLU A 2 -19.20 12.42 -3.87
C GLU A 2 -17.75 12.07 -4.23
N SER A 3 -17.07 12.89 -5.04
CA SER A 3 -15.73 12.58 -5.54
C SER A 3 -14.62 12.62 -4.48
N THR A 4 -14.83 13.21 -3.29
CA THR A 4 -13.85 13.21 -2.20
C THR A 4 -14.03 12.01 -1.29
N MET A 5 -15.28 11.67 -0.94
CA MET A 5 -15.63 10.52 -0.11
C MET A 5 -15.14 9.20 -0.70
N GLN A 6 -15.32 9.00 -2.02
CA GLN A 6 -14.84 7.78 -2.68
C GLN A 6 -13.31 7.69 -2.72
N ARG A 7 -12.62 8.84 -2.78
CA ARG A 7 -11.15 8.88 -2.68
C ARG A 7 -10.69 8.53 -1.27
N GLU A 8 -11.39 9.01 -0.24
CA GLU A 8 -11.07 8.68 1.15
C GLU A 8 -11.29 7.20 1.44
N ASP A 9 -12.37 6.61 0.91
CA ASP A 9 -12.66 5.17 1.03
C ASP A 9 -11.58 4.31 0.33
N ASP A 10 -11.14 4.70 -0.87
CA ASP A 10 -10.03 4.06 -1.58
C ASP A 10 -8.72 4.11 -0.77
N LEU A 11 -8.41 5.25 -0.15
CA LEU A 11 -7.20 5.42 0.67
C LEU A 11 -7.25 4.54 1.93
N GLN A 12 -8.40 4.50 2.60
CA GLN A 12 -8.62 3.64 3.76
C GLN A 12 -8.54 2.15 3.39
N TYR A 13 -9.06 1.77 2.21
CA TYR A 13 -8.92 0.42 1.69
C TYR A 13 -7.46 0.04 1.52
N TYR A 14 -6.66 0.86 0.81
CA TYR A 14 -5.25 0.55 0.59
C TYR A 14 -4.45 0.52 1.90
N TYR A 15 -4.74 1.44 2.82
CA TYR A 15 -4.10 1.47 4.13
C TYR A 15 -4.36 0.16 4.90
N LYS A 16 -5.62 -0.27 5.04
CA LYS A 16 -5.97 -1.52 5.71
C LYS A 16 -5.35 -2.75 5.04
N ARG A 17 -5.30 -2.76 3.70
CA ARG A 17 -4.65 -3.84 2.94
C ARG A 17 -3.16 -3.89 3.21
N ALA A 18 -2.48 -2.73 3.29
CA ALA A 18 -1.07 -2.68 3.66
C ALA A 18 -0.82 -3.28 5.05
N GLU A 19 -1.63 -2.92 6.05
CA GLU A 19 -1.52 -3.46 7.41
C GLU A 19 -1.69 -4.98 7.43
N THR A 20 -2.70 -5.52 6.76
CA THR A 20 -2.91 -6.97 6.67
C THR A 20 -1.71 -7.70 6.05
N GLU A 21 -1.10 -7.14 5.01
CA GLU A 21 0.09 -7.76 4.41
C GLU A 21 1.31 -7.66 5.33
N LEU A 22 1.46 -6.60 6.14
CA LEU A 22 2.51 -6.51 7.16
C LEU A 22 2.33 -7.56 8.27
N GLU A 23 1.11 -7.79 8.74
CA GLU A 23 0.82 -8.85 9.72
C GLU A 23 1.13 -10.24 9.16
N ARG A 24 0.81 -10.48 7.87
CA ARG A 24 1.16 -11.72 7.17
C ARG A 24 2.67 -11.87 6.99
N ALA A 25 3.38 -10.80 6.66
CA ALA A 25 4.84 -10.82 6.54
C ALA A 25 5.49 -11.21 7.87
N GLN A 26 5.00 -10.67 8.99
CA GLN A 26 5.50 -10.99 10.33
C GLN A 26 5.17 -12.42 10.77
N SER A 27 4.06 -12.99 10.27
CA SER A 27 3.62 -14.34 10.62
C SER A 27 4.17 -15.43 9.68
N ALA A 28 4.67 -15.05 8.51
CA ALA A 28 5.16 -15.98 7.50
C ALA A 28 6.55 -16.52 7.87
N VAL A 29 6.75 -17.83 7.67
CA VAL A 29 8.02 -18.53 7.92
C VAL A 29 8.87 -18.64 6.65
N ASP A 30 8.21 -18.71 5.49
CA ASP A 30 8.91 -18.81 4.20
C ASP A 30 9.48 -17.44 3.77
N PRO A 31 10.79 -17.33 3.51
CA PRO A 31 11.41 -16.05 3.15
C PRO A 31 10.86 -15.43 1.85
N ALA A 32 10.42 -16.25 0.89
CA ALA A 32 9.83 -15.72 -0.34
C ALA A 32 8.43 -15.15 -0.09
N ALA A 33 7.64 -15.79 0.78
CA ALA A 33 6.36 -15.27 1.25
C ALA A 33 6.53 -13.95 2.02
N VAL A 34 7.47 -13.88 2.97
CA VAL A 34 7.79 -12.64 3.71
C VAL A 34 8.10 -11.49 2.74
N LYS A 35 8.97 -11.74 1.75
CA LYS A 35 9.31 -10.77 0.71
C LYS A 35 8.09 -10.34 -0.10
N ALA A 36 7.25 -11.28 -0.52
CA ALA A 36 6.05 -10.98 -1.30
C ALA A 36 5.07 -10.08 -0.53
N HIS A 37 4.84 -10.39 0.75
CA HIS A 37 3.97 -9.59 1.61
C HIS A 37 4.51 -8.17 1.82
N TYR A 38 5.81 -8.00 2.06
CA TYR A 38 6.41 -6.66 2.17
C TYR A 38 6.32 -5.86 0.87
N LEU A 39 6.50 -6.49 -0.29
CA LEU A 39 6.34 -5.83 -1.60
C LEU A 39 4.90 -5.34 -1.80
N LEU A 40 3.91 -6.17 -1.48
CA LEU A 40 2.50 -5.80 -1.57
C LEU A 40 2.13 -4.68 -0.58
N ALA A 41 2.62 -4.74 0.66
CA ALA A 41 2.42 -3.67 1.63
C ALA A 41 2.98 -2.33 1.12
N GLY A 42 4.22 -2.33 0.61
CA GLY A 42 4.83 -1.14 0.01
C GLY A 42 4.03 -0.57 -1.16
N TYR A 43 3.53 -1.43 -2.05
CA TYR A 43 2.67 -1.02 -3.16
C TYR A 43 1.38 -0.33 -2.69
N TYR A 44 0.72 -0.88 -1.67
CA TYR A 44 -0.49 -0.26 -1.13
C TYR A 44 -0.20 1.07 -0.43
N LEU A 45 0.91 1.17 0.31
CA LEU A 45 1.33 2.43 0.93
C LEU A 45 1.70 3.50 -0.10
N ASP A 46 2.33 3.13 -1.22
CA ASP A 46 2.60 4.05 -2.32
C ASP A 46 1.30 4.67 -2.88
N ARG A 47 0.23 3.87 -3.03
CA ARG A 47 -1.08 4.38 -3.44
C ARG A 47 -1.72 5.33 -2.43
N VAL A 48 -1.40 5.18 -1.13
CA VAL A 48 -1.90 6.04 -0.06
C VAL A 48 -1.14 7.36 -0.02
N TYR A 49 0.20 7.30 -0.07
CA TYR A 49 1.05 8.45 0.26
C TYR A 49 1.70 9.12 -0.96
N ASN A 50 1.79 8.45 -2.10
CA ASN A 50 2.52 8.94 -3.27
C ASN A 50 1.62 9.54 -4.36
N ARG A 51 0.46 10.08 -3.96
CA ARG A 51 -0.52 10.70 -4.88
C ARG A 51 -0.10 12.08 -5.41
N GLU A 52 0.96 12.67 -4.86
CA GLU A 52 1.38 14.06 -5.14
C GLU A 52 2.80 14.21 -5.71
N LEU A 53 3.46 13.13 -6.14
CA LEU A 53 4.66 13.31 -6.96
C LEU A 53 4.23 13.50 -8.42
N PRO A 54 4.33 14.72 -9.01
CA PRO A 54 4.26 14.84 -10.45
C PRO A 54 5.31 13.91 -11.05
N ALA A 55 4.92 13.11 -12.03
CA ALA A 55 5.82 12.22 -12.74
C ALA A 55 6.92 13.05 -13.45
N GLY A 56 8.08 13.17 -12.81
CA GLY A 56 9.28 13.85 -13.31
C GLY A 56 10.00 14.53 -12.14
N HIS A 57 11.26 14.26 -11.82
CA HIS A 57 12.40 13.85 -12.64
C HIS A 57 13.41 13.16 -11.69
N GLY A 58 13.96 12.01 -12.08
CA GLY A 58 15.04 11.39 -11.31
C GLY A 58 15.33 9.98 -11.80
N ARG A 59 16.16 9.91 -12.83
CA ARG A 59 16.86 8.67 -13.19
C ARG A 59 17.79 8.23 -12.06
#